data_AF-C4JU87-F1
#
_entry.id   AF-C4JU87-F1
#
_cell.length_a   1.000
_cell.length_b   1.000
_cell.length_c   1.000
_cell.angle_alpha   90.00
_cell.angle_beta   90.00
_cell.angle_gamma   90.00
#
_symmetry.space_group_name_H-M   'P 1'
#
loop_
_entity.id
_entity.type
_entity.pdbx_description
1 polymer ?
#
loop_
_entity_poly.entity_id
_entity_poly.type
_entity_poly.pdbx_seq_one_letter_code
_entity_poly.pdbx_strand_id
1 'polypeptide(L)'
;MVRTRRLRRGEVTYSWARNAETNILVALEDHKKTIKLCANLLKKSALLQQAAAHHLRLSPEQCEPSHPKSWLFGSFNVCIPISVPGNKEVLMRFPILHRIGESFRPGNADEKLRCEAGAYAWLRENCPSIPVPKLYGFSLSTGQNFTAIENLPPVPRLLHHLRRRLLKLFGCAVPSAYIPQEGLDLSILKAGYLLIERIPESYGRMLSCTWEDKRHDKGLRANLFKGISKTILTLAQVPVPRIGSFMIDDSGFLTLSNRPLTLEIMDSESQQIPVDIPRDMTYSSVNAYVLDCLSFHDNRLHFQPNAINDSPYNYANRCQTFF
;
A
#
# COMPACT_ATOMS: atom_id res chain seq x y z
N MET A 1 -17.27 -3.42 37.16
CA MET A 1 -16.27 -3.76 36.12
C MET A 1 -16.12 -2.58 35.18
N VAL A 2 -14.88 -2.15 34.88
CA VAL A 2 -14.63 -1.11 33.88
C VAL A 2 -14.94 -1.70 32.50
N ARG A 3 -15.86 -1.10 31.75
CA ARG A 3 -16.27 -1.58 30.42
C ARG A 3 -15.17 -1.24 29.42
N THR A 4 -14.60 -2.26 28.79
CA THR A 4 -13.56 -2.11 27.77
C THR A 4 -14.11 -2.38 26.37
N ARG A 5 -13.48 -1.76 25.37
CA ARG A 5 -13.72 -2.05 23.96
C ARG A 5 -12.40 -2.38 23.28
N ARG A 6 -12.45 -3.27 22.29
CA ARG A 6 -11.26 -3.71 21.57
C ARG A 6 -11.04 -2.85 20.34
N LEU A 7 -9.92 -2.14 20.33
CA LEU A 7 -9.32 -1.56 19.14
C LEU A 7 -8.31 -2.54 18.54
N ARG A 8 -7.78 -2.19 17.37
CA ARG A 8 -6.75 -2.96 16.69
C ARG A 8 -5.46 -3.13 17.51
N ARG A 9 -5.09 -2.13 18.30
CA ARG A 9 -3.86 -2.12 19.13
C ARG A 9 -4.05 -2.68 20.55
N GLY A 10 -5.27 -3.07 20.92
CA GLY A 10 -5.58 -3.58 22.26
C GLY A 10 -6.93 -3.10 22.77
N GLU A 11 -7.20 -3.42 24.03
CA GLU A 11 -8.40 -2.95 24.71
C GLU A 11 -8.21 -1.53 25.24
N VAL A 12 -9.26 -0.73 25.17
CA VAL A 12 -9.31 0.64 25.68
C VAL A 12 -10.50 0.81 26.61
N THR A 13 -10.42 1.80 27.50
CA THR A 13 -11.50 2.24 28.38
C THR A 13 -12.15 3.50 27.84
N TYR A 14 -13.37 3.79 28.30
CA TYR A 14 -14.04 5.05 27.98
C TYR A 14 -13.23 6.28 28.44
N SER A 15 -12.62 6.23 29.63
CA SER A 15 -11.83 7.36 30.17
C SER A 15 -10.63 7.71 29.30
N TRP A 16 -9.98 6.70 28.70
CA TRP A 16 -8.92 6.92 27.73
C TRP A 16 -9.49 7.45 26.40
N ALA A 17 -10.55 6.83 25.90
CA ALA A 17 -11.17 7.20 24.62
C ALA A 17 -11.70 8.64 24.58
N ARG A 18 -12.22 9.15 25.70
CA ARG A 18 -12.73 10.52 25.84
C ARG A 18 -11.65 11.57 25.59
N ASN A 19 -10.41 11.29 25.98
CA ASN A 19 -9.28 12.21 25.89
C ASN A 19 -8.39 11.94 24.67
N ALA A 20 -8.78 10.99 23.81
CA ALA A 20 -8.00 10.65 22.64
C ALA A 20 -8.24 11.65 21.49
N GLU A 21 -7.17 12.16 20.92
CA GLU A 21 -7.18 13.00 19.71
C GLU A 21 -7.59 12.21 18.45
N THR A 22 -7.65 10.88 18.54
CA THR A 22 -8.10 10.02 17.46
C THR A 22 -9.60 9.77 17.53
N ASN A 23 -10.24 9.69 16.35
CA ASN A 23 -11.65 9.34 16.26
C ASN A 23 -11.87 7.86 16.62
N ILE A 24 -12.13 7.60 17.90
CA ILE A 24 -12.31 6.27 18.49
C ILE A 24 -13.51 5.53 17.91
N LEU A 25 -14.57 6.25 17.49
CA LEU A 25 -15.72 5.62 16.86
C LEU A 25 -15.33 4.96 15.53
N VAL A 26 -14.57 5.68 14.70
CA VAL A 26 -14.00 5.14 13.46
C VAL A 26 -13.06 3.97 13.78
N ALA A 27 -12.21 4.10 14.80
CA ALA A 27 -11.28 3.04 15.20
C ALA A 27 -11.97 1.77 15.74
N LEU A 28 -13.16 1.88 16.36
CA LEU A 28 -13.96 0.75 16.81
C LEU A 28 -14.63 0.02 15.64
N GLU A 29 -15.12 0.77 14.65
CA GLU A 29 -15.67 0.18 13.43
C GLU A 29 -14.60 -0.50 12.57
N ASP A 30 -13.39 0.07 12.53
CA ASP A 30 -12.22 -0.45 11.82
C ASP A 30 -11.95 -1.93 12.16
N HIS A 31 -11.97 -2.27 13.45
CA HIS A 31 -11.73 -3.65 13.89
C HIS A 31 -12.77 -4.63 13.33
N LYS A 32 -14.06 -4.28 13.40
CA LYS A 32 -15.16 -5.13 12.89
C LYS A 32 -15.08 -5.30 11.37
N LYS A 33 -14.85 -4.20 10.64
CA LYS A 33 -14.73 -4.20 9.18
C LYS A 33 -13.51 -5.01 8.73
N THR A 34 -12.40 -4.91 9.45
CA THR A 34 -11.18 -5.70 9.18
C THR A 34 -11.42 -7.20 9.40
N ILE A 35 -12.10 -7.61 10.49
CA ILE A 35 -12.46 -9.02 10.70
C ILE A 35 -13.31 -9.56 9.54
N LYS A 36 -14.29 -8.78 9.08
CA LYS A 36 -15.14 -9.17 7.93
C LYS A 36 -14.32 -9.33 6.65
N LEU A 37 -13.38 -8.43 6.39
CA LEU A 37 -12.44 -8.55 5.27
C LEU A 37 -11.63 -9.85 5.37
N CYS A 38 -11.06 -10.15 6.54
CA CYS A 38 -10.27 -11.36 6.74
C CYS A 38 -11.08 -12.64 6.53
N ALA A 39 -12.30 -12.69 7.07
CA ALA A 39 -13.21 -13.82 6.85
C ALA A 39 -13.55 -14.02 5.37
N ASN A 40 -13.72 -12.93 4.62
CA ASN A 40 -13.97 -12.99 3.18
C ASN A 40 -12.75 -13.49 2.40
N LEU A 41 -11.54 -13.04 2.74
CA LEU A 41 -10.29 -13.50 2.11
C LEU A 41 -10.04 -14.98 2.41
N LEU A 42 -10.30 -15.42 3.65
CA LEU A 42 -10.16 -16.82 4.05
C LEU A 42 -11.13 -17.74 3.28
N LYS A 43 -12.39 -17.32 3.11
CA LYS A 43 -13.38 -18.06 2.29
C LYS A 43 -12.97 -18.17 0.83
N LYS A 44 -12.10 -17.28 0.34
CA LYS A 44 -11.62 -17.22 -1.03
C LYS A 44 -10.20 -17.73 -1.18
N SER A 45 -9.72 -18.57 -0.25
CA SER A 45 -8.34 -19.10 -0.26
C SER A 45 -7.94 -19.71 -1.59
N ALA A 46 -8.81 -20.52 -2.22
CA ALA A 46 -8.57 -21.10 -3.54
C ALA A 46 -8.30 -20.05 -4.64
N LEU A 47 -8.98 -18.89 -4.57
CA LEU A 47 -8.71 -17.78 -5.50
C LEU A 47 -7.36 -17.11 -5.21
N LEU A 48 -6.94 -17.04 -3.93
CA LEU A 48 -5.60 -16.54 -3.56
C LEU A 48 -4.51 -17.45 -4.14
N GLN A 49 -4.73 -18.76 -4.12
CA GLN A 49 -3.83 -19.76 -4.73
C GLN A 49 -3.70 -19.55 -6.23
N GLN A 50 -4.85 -19.46 -6.92
CA GLN A 50 -4.88 -19.22 -8.37
C GLN A 50 -4.22 -17.90 -8.75
N ALA A 51 -4.48 -16.83 -7.98
CA ALA A 51 -3.88 -15.52 -8.14
C ALA A 51 -2.34 -15.57 -8.03
N ALA A 52 -1.82 -16.19 -6.95
CA ALA A 52 -0.38 -16.35 -6.76
C ALA A 52 0.25 -17.20 -7.87
N ALA A 53 -0.37 -18.34 -8.17
CA ALA A 53 0.07 -19.27 -9.20
C ALA A 53 0.13 -18.61 -10.59
N HIS A 54 -0.85 -17.78 -10.92
CA HIS A 54 -0.88 -17.04 -12.19
C HIS A 54 0.34 -16.13 -12.36
N HIS A 55 0.65 -15.31 -11.35
CA HIS A 55 1.79 -14.39 -11.42
C HIS A 55 3.14 -15.09 -11.34
N LEU A 56 3.22 -16.25 -10.68
CA LEU A 56 4.45 -17.03 -10.51
C LEU A 56 4.66 -18.12 -11.57
N ARG A 57 3.65 -18.37 -12.43
CA ARG A 57 3.61 -19.50 -13.38
C ARG A 57 3.82 -20.86 -12.72
N LEU A 58 3.13 -21.04 -11.60
CA LEU A 58 3.07 -22.30 -10.86
C LEU A 58 1.68 -22.93 -11.00
N SER A 59 1.50 -24.16 -10.52
CA SER A 59 0.17 -24.69 -10.33
C SER A 59 -0.45 -24.14 -9.03
N PRO A 60 -1.79 -23.99 -8.93
CA PRO A 60 -2.44 -23.50 -7.71
C PRO A 60 -2.13 -24.33 -6.47
N GLU A 61 -1.96 -25.64 -6.61
CA GLU A 61 -1.66 -26.58 -5.52
C GLU A 61 -0.27 -26.33 -4.91
N GLN A 62 0.64 -25.72 -5.67
CA GLN A 62 1.97 -25.34 -5.20
C GLN A 62 1.98 -24.04 -4.41
N CYS A 63 0.87 -23.30 -4.40
CA CYS A 63 0.74 -22.04 -3.68
C CYS A 63 -0.14 -22.28 -2.45
N GLU A 64 0.43 -22.21 -1.25
CA GLU A 64 -0.31 -22.48 -0.01
C GLU A 64 -0.41 -21.22 0.85
N PRO A 65 -1.59 -20.57 0.92
CA PRO A 65 -1.82 -19.43 1.79
C PRO A 65 -1.69 -19.86 3.25
N SER A 66 -0.92 -19.09 4.01
CA SER A 66 -0.69 -19.34 5.42
C SER A 66 -1.97 -19.22 6.26
N HIS A 67 -1.95 -19.89 7.40
CA HIS A 67 -3.02 -19.83 8.40
C HIS A 67 -3.27 -18.38 8.87
N PRO A 68 -4.52 -17.95 9.13
CA PRO A 68 -4.87 -16.58 9.55
C PRO A 68 -4.07 -16.00 10.72
N LYS A 69 -3.56 -16.86 11.60
CA LYS A 69 -2.70 -16.46 12.73
C LYS A 69 -1.34 -15.89 12.29
N SER A 70 -0.89 -16.25 11.08
CA SER A 70 0.39 -15.82 10.51
C SER A 70 0.24 -14.59 9.60
N TRP A 71 -0.98 -14.09 9.40
CA TRP A 71 -1.21 -12.93 8.56
C TRP A 71 -0.62 -11.67 9.20
N LEU A 72 -0.07 -10.80 8.35
CA LEU A 72 0.57 -9.56 8.79
C LEU A 72 -0.38 -8.40 8.58
N PHE A 73 -0.46 -7.53 9.58
CA PHE A 73 -1.44 -6.44 9.62
C PHE A 73 -0.73 -5.09 9.74
N GLY A 74 -0.68 -4.32 8.65
CA GLY A 74 -0.22 -2.93 8.63
C GLY A 74 -1.39 -1.92 8.63
N SER A 75 -1.15 -0.65 8.94
CA SER A 75 -2.21 0.34 9.14
C SER A 75 -3.24 0.45 7.98
N PHE A 76 -2.82 0.16 6.74
CA PHE A 76 -3.65 0.25 5.54
C PHE A 76 -3.70 -1.04 4.71
N ASN A 77 -3.00 -2.10 5.15
CA ASN A 77 -2.92 -3.33 4.38
C ASN A 77 -2.98 -4.57 5.26
N VAL A 78 -3.55 -5.63 4.73
CA VAL A 78 -3.40 -7.00 5.23
C VAL A 78 -2.51 -7.77 4.26
N CYS A 79 -1.47 -8.43 4.76
CA CYS A 79 -0.60 -9.26 3.96
C CYS A 79 -0.78 -10.72 4.36
N ILE A 80 -1.02 -11.56 3.36
CA ILE A 80 -1.19 -12.99 3.48
C ILE A 80 0.09 -13.64 2.96
N PRO A 81 0.91 -14.23 3.83
CA PRO A 81 2.01 -15.09 3.40
C PRO A 81 1.50 -16.29 2.59
N ILE A 82 2.17 -16.60 1.48
CA ILE A 82 1.88 -17.73 0.60
C ILE A 82 3.17 -18.52 0.38
N SER A 83 3.18 -19.75 0.84
CA SER A 83 4.29 -20.69 0.64
C SER A 83 4.31 -21.16 -0.81
N VAL A 84 5.50 -21.21 -1.39
CA VAL A 84 5.73 -21.67 -2.78
C VAL A 84 6.94 -22.62 -2.83
N PRO A 85 7.11 -23.42 -3.90
CA PRO A 85 8.18 -24.41 -3.97
C PRO A 85 9.58 -23.82 -3.79
N GLY A 86 10.47 -24.62 -3.20
CA GLY A 86 11.85 -24.23 -2.94
C GLY A 86 12.05 -23.43 -1.65
N ASN A 87 11.21 -23.65 -0.63
CA ASN A 87 11.24 -22.95 0.67
C ASN A 87 11.21 -21.42 0.53
N LYS A 88 10.53 -20.92 -0.50
CA LYS A 88 10.31 -19.50 -0.72
C LYS A 88 8.91 -19.14 -0.25
N GLU A 89 8.75 -17.89 0.14
CA GLU A 89 7.46 -17.37 0.52
C GLU A 89 7.27 -15.98 -0.09
N VAL A 90 6.04 -15.73 -0.53
CA VAL A 90 5.63 -14.44 -1.09
C VAL A 90 4.53 -13.85 -0.21
N LEU A 91 4.38 -12.54 -0.23
CA LEU A 91 3.32 -11.83 0.46
C LEU A 91 2.30 -11.35 -0.56
N MET A 92 1.06 -11.79 -0.41
CA MET A 92 -0.07 -11.20 -1.10
C MET A 92 -0.67 -10.10 -0.23
N ARG A 93 -0.54 -8.85 -0.69
CA ARG A 93 -0.89 -7.65 0.07
C ARG A 93 -2.16 -7.03 -0.48
N PHE A 94 -3.15 -6.87 0.39
CA PHE A 94 -4.45 -6.27 0.09
C PHE A 94 -4.61 -4.93 0.81
N PRO A 95 -5.13 -3.89 0.13
CA PRO A 95 -5.52 -2.66 0.80
C PRO A 95 -6.74 -2.90 1.70
N ILE A 96 -6.73 -2.28 2.87
CA ILE A 96 -7.88 -2.29 3.79
C ILE A 96 -8.84 -1.19 3.35
N LEU A 97 -9.86 -1.55 2.56
CA LEU A 97 -10.74 -0.61 1.83
C LEU A 97 -11.32 0.52 2.70
N HIS A 98 -11.77 0.20 3.92
CA HIS A 98 -12.36 1.20 4.82
C HIS A 98 -11.32 2.13 5.47
N ARG A 99 -10.04 1.79 5.45
CA ARG A 99 -8.92 2.62 5.95
C ARG A 99 -8.32 3.52 4.89
N ILE A 100 -8.72 3.35 3.63
CA ILE A 100 -8.25 4.17 2.51
C ILE A 100 -9.39 4.98 1.89
N GLY A 101 -10.55 5.06 2.55
CA GLY A 101 -11.67 5.87 2.06
C GLY A 101 -12.37 5.33 0.82
N GLU A 102 -12.26 4.03 0.51
CA GLU A 102 -12.86 3.44 -0.71
C GLU A 102 -14.37 3.70 -0.81
N SER A 103 -15.09 3.70 0.32
CA SER A 103 -16.53 3.99 0.33
C SER A 103 -16.85 5.47 0.12
N PHE A 104 -15.94 6.37 0.50
CA PHE A 104 -16.12 7.82 0.40
C PHE A 104 -15.66 8.34 -0.97
N ARG A 105 -14.54 7.80 -1.47
CA ARG A 105 -13.95 8.12 -2.78
C ARG A 105 -13.61 6.82 -3.52
N PRO A 106 -14.58 6.20 -4.23
CA PRO A 106 -14.39 4.94 -4.95
C PRO A 106 -13.21 4.97 -5.93
N GLY A 107 -12.43 3.89 -5.97
CA GLY A 107 -11.20 3.76 -6.76
C GLY A 107 -9.91 4.09 -5.99
N ASN A 108 -9.99 4.43 -4.71
CA ASN A 108 -8.80 4.70 -3.88
C ASN A 108 -7.92 3.46 -3.72
N ALA A 109 -8.52 2.27 -3.69
CA ALA A 109 -7.81 1.00 -3.65
C ALA A 109 -6.93 0.83 -4.88
N ASP A 110 -7.50 1.05 -6.07
CA ASP A 110 -6.79 0.90 -7.33
C ASP A 110 -5.78 2.03 -7.54
N GLU A 111 -6.12 3.26 -7.16
CA GLU A 111 -5.18 4.40 -7.13
C GLU A 111 -3.93 4.04 -6.31
N LYS A 112 -4.14 3.52 -5.09
CA LYS A 112 -3.06 3.08 -4.20
C LYS A 112 -2.21 1.96 -4.81
N LEU A 113 -2.85 0.92 -5.35
CA LEU A 113 -2.15 -0.24 -5.91
C LEU A 113 -1.30 0.15 -7.12
N ARG A 114 -1.86 0.97 -8.02
CA ARG A 114 -1.12 1.49 -9.17
C ARG A 114 0.05 2.36 -8.75
N CYS A 115 -0.13 3.21 -7.74
CA CYS A 115 0.94 4.07 -7.24
C CYS A 115 2.08 3.27 -6.61
N GLU A 116 1.74 2.26 -5.80
CA GLU A 116 2.74 1.38 -5.18
C GLU A 116 3.50 0.57 -6.25
N ALA A 117 2.79 0.00 -7.23
CA ALA A 117 3.41 -0.72 -8.34
C ALA A 117 4.27 0.19 -9.24
N GLY A 118 3.82 1.42 -9.49
CA GLY A 118 4.58 2.45 -10.20
C GLY A 118 5.87 2.82 -9.49
N ALA A 119 5.84 2.97 -8.16
CA ALA A 119 7.04 3.20 -7.36
C ALA A 119 8.03 2.03 -7.46
N TYR A 120 7.56 0.78 -7.39
CA TYR A 120 8.41 -0.40 -7.62
C TYR A 120 9.06 -0.40 -9.01
N ALA A 121 8.28 -0.13 -10.05
CA ALA A 121 8.77 -0.06 -11.43
C ALA A 121 9.83 1.05 -11.58
N TRP A 122 9.55 2.26 -11.08
CA TRP A 122 10.45 3.40 -11.18
C TRP A 122 11.76 3.16 -10.43
N LEU A 123 11.70 2.68 -9.18
CA LEU A 123 12.90 2.40 -8.36
C LEU A 123 13.78 1.34 -9.01
N ARG A 124 13.18 0.27 -9.54
CA ARG A 124 13.91 -0.81 -10.19
C ARG A 124 14.61 -0.36 -11.47
N GLU A 125 13.99 0.56 -12.23
CA GLU A 125 14.55 1.06 -13.49
C GLU A 125 15.61 2.15 -13.28
N ASN A 126 15.43 3.02 -12.29
CA ASN A 126 16.26 4.23 -12.12
C ASN A 126 17.22 4.15 -10.92
N CYS A 127 16.93 3.35 -9.91
CA CYS A 127 17.72 3.22 -8.68
C CYS A 127 17.99 1.75 -8.29
N PRO A 128 18.58 0.92 -9.18
CA PRO A 128 18.74 -0.52 -8.95
C PRO A 128 19.66 -0.87 -7.78
N SER A 129 20.45 0.07 -7.28
CA SER A 129 21.32 -0.10 -6.11
C SER A 129 20.57 -0.04 -4.78
N ILE A 130 19.32 0.45 -4.77
CA ILE A 130 18.46 0.47 -3.58
C ILE A 130 17.78 -0.89 -3.47
N PRO A 131 18.04 -1.67 -2.42
CA PRO A 131 17.40 -2.97 -2.24
C PRO A 131 15.91 -2.77 -1.94
N VAL A 132 15.06 -3.28 -2.83
CA VAL A 132 13.61 -3.34 -2.64
C VAL A 132 13.12 -4.77 -2.90
N PRO A 133 12.05 -5.23 -2.21
CA PRO A 133 11.45 -6.52 -2.51
C PRO A 133 11.04 -6.63 -3.97
N LYS A 134 11.10 -7.83 -4.55
CA LYS A 134 10.54 -8.03 -5.89
C LYS A 134 9.01 -7.92 -5.85
N LEU A 135 8.45 -7.13 -6.75
CA LEU A 135 7.03 -7.17 -7.09
C LEU A 135 6.84 -8.12 -8.27
N TYR A 136 6.12 -9.22 -8.05
CA TYR A 136 5.86 -10.26 -9.05
C TYR A 136 4.65 -9.95 -9.94
N GLY A 137 3.70 -9.18 -9.41
CA GLY A 137 2.51 -8.78 -10.12
C GLY A 137 1.50 -8.12 -9.20
N PHE A 138 0.45 -7.57 -9.79
CA PHE A 138 -0.64 -6.95 -9.06
C PHE A 138 -1.94 -7.04 -9.85
N SER A 139 -3.05 -6.88 -9.14
CA SER A 139 -4.39 -6.91 -9.70
C SER A 139 -5.20 -5.75 -9.17
N LEU A 140 -6.13 -5.27 -9.97
CA LEU A 140 -7.05 -4.19 -9.62
C LEU A 140 -8.43 -4.73 -9.30
N SER A 141 -9.25 -3.91 -8.65
CA SER A 141 -10.63 -4.26 -8.31
C SER A 141 -11.49 -4.59 -9.54
N THR A 142 -11.11 -4.06 -10.71
CA THR A 142 -11.72 -4.31 -12.02
C THR A 142 -11.42 -5.69 -12.61
N GLY A 143 -10.50 -6.46 -12.00
CA GLY A 143 -10.03 -7.74 -12.53
C GLY A 143 -8.85 -7.62 -13.51
N GLN A 144 -8.40 -6.41 -13.82
CA GLN A 144 -7.19 -6.20 -14.62
C GLN A 144 -5.96 -6.65 -13.84
N ASN A 145 -5.14 -7.49 -14.46
CA ASN A 145 -3.93 -8.06 -13.84
C ASN A 145 -2.68 -7.62 -14.59
N PHE A 146 -1.59 -7.45 -13.84
CA PHE A 146 -0.28 -7.11 -14.36
C PHE A 146 0.75 -8.07 -13.78
N THR A 147 1.57 -8.67 -14.63
CA THR A 147 2.59 -9.64 -14.22
C THR A 147 3.98 -9.13 -14.61
N ALA A 148 4.95 -9.33 -13.73
CA ALA A 148 6.34 -9.02 -14.00
C ALA A 148 6.84 -9.85 -15.20
N ILE A 149 7.48 -9.18 -16.15
CA ILE A 149 8.01 -9.80 -17.38
C ILE A 149 8.91 -11.00 -17.11
N GLU A 150 9.67 -10.99 -16.01
CA GLU A 150 10.62 -12.06 -15.66
C GLU A 150 9.94 -13.41 -15.46
N ASN A 151 8.68 -13.39 -15.02
CA ASN A 151 7.89 -14.58 -14.79
C ASN A 151 7.13 -15.03 -16.05
N LEU A 152 7.22 -14.31 -17.18
CA LEU A 152 6.53 -14.70 -18.41
C LEU A 152 7.33 -15.72 -19.22
N PRO A 153 6.67 -16.49 -20.12
CA PRO A 153 7.37 -17.37 -21.04
C PRO A 153 8.39 -16.63 -21.92
N PRO A 154 9.41 -17.32 -22.48
CA PRO A 154 10.49 -16.68 -23.23
C PRO A 154 10.04 -15.84 -24.43
N VAL A 155 8.97 -16.25 -25.12
CA VAL A 155 8.49 -15.59 -26.34
C VAL A 155 7.89 -14.19 -26.04
N PRO A 156 6.89 -14.03 -25.15
CA PRO A 156 6.42 -12.72 -24.71
C PRO A 156 7.55 -11.82 -24.16
N ARG A 157 8.53 -12.42 -23.45
CA ARG A 157 9.70 -11.68 -22.95
C ARG A 157 10.53 -11.09 -24.08
N LEU A 158 10.86 -11.90 -25.08
CA LEU A 158 11.64 -11.46 -26.24
C LEU A 158 10.90 -10.36 -27.02
N LEU A 159 9.61 -10.57 -27.32
CA LEU A 159 8.78 -9.59 -28.02
C LEU A 159 8.71 -8.26 -27.27
N HIS A 160 8.56 -8.30 -25.94
CA HIS A 160 8.53 -7.09 -25.13
C HIS A 160 9.90 -6.39 -25.10
N HIS A 161 11.01 -7.13 -25.01
CA HIS A 161 12.35 -6.55 -25.10
C HIS A 161 12.60 -5.87 -26.46
N LEU A 162 12.15 -6.50 -27.56
CA LEU A 162 12.21 -5.90 -28.89
C LEU A 162 11.34 -4.64 -28.97
N ARG A 163 10.09 -4.69 -28.50
CA ARG A 163 9.19 -3.53 -28.44
C ARG A 163 9.82 -2.37 -27.66
N ARG A 164 10.41 -2.63 -26.49
CA ARG A 164 11.09 -1.59 -25.69
C ARG A 164 12.29 -1.00 -26.43
N ARG A 165 13.09 -1.81 -27.12
CA ARG A 165 14.24 -1.33 -27.91
C ARG A 165 13.79 -0.45 -29.07
N LEU A 166 12.77 -0.87 -29.81
CA LEU A 166 12.22 -0.10 -30.93
C LEU A 166 11.62 1.21 -30.44
N LEU A 167 10.79 1.21 -29.40
CA LEU A 167 10.21 2.43 -28.85
C LEU A 167 11.27 3.41 -28.34
N LYS A 168 12.33 2.90 -27.68
CA LYS A 168 13.49 3.72 -27.29
C LYS A 168 14.19 4.34 -28.50
N LEU A 169 14.37 3.59 -29.59
CA LEU A 169 15.00 4.08 -30.81
C LEU A 169 14.19 5.22 -31.46
N PHE A 170 12.85 5.14 -31.40
CA PHE A 170 11.95 6.17 -31.92
C PHE A 170 11.67 7.32 -30.93
N GLY A 171 12.28 7.34 -29.74
CA GLY A 171 12.03 8.36 -28.72
C GLY A 171 10.62 8.31 -28.11
N CYS A 172 9.90 7.21 -28.29
CA CYS A 172 8.56 7.01 -27.75
C CYS A 172 8.59 6.59 -26.27
N ALA A 173 7.46 6.77 -25.58
CA ALA A 173 7.26 6.22 -24.24
C ALA A 173 7.50 4.71 -24.24
N VAL A 174 8.13 4.20 -23.18
CA VAL A 174 8.54 2.80 -23.06
C VAL A 174 7.65 2.12 -22.02
N PRO A 175 7.09 0.92 -22.32
CA PRO A 175 6.30 0.20 -21.33
C PRO A 175 7.17 -0.23 -20.14
N SER A 176 6.53 -0.36 -18.98
CA SER A 176 7.18 -0.83 -17.76
C SER A 176 7.52 -2.33 -17.84
N ALA A 177 8.21 -2.84 -16.82
CA ALA A 177 8.46 -4.27 -16.67
C ALA A 177 7.20 -5.11 -16.32
N TYR A 178 6.04 -4.47 -16.13
CA TYR A 178 4.78 -5.12 -15.78
C TYR A 178 3.83 -5.10 -16.96
N ILE A 179 3.44 -6.29 -17.43
CA ILE A 179 2.63 -6.45 -18.63
C ILE A 179 1.19 -6.76 -18.22
N PRO A 180 0.18 -6.06 -18.79
CA PRO A 180 -1.21 -6.45 -18.66
C PRO A 180 -1.40 -7.91 -19.09
N GLN A 181 -2.17 -8.67 -18.32
CA GLN A 181 -2.50 -10.06 -18.63
C GLN A 181 -4.00 -10.22 -18.82
N GLU A 182 -4.37 -10.90 -19.89
CA GLU A 182 -5.72 -11.39 -20.13
C GLU A 182 -5.85 -12.81 -19.55
N GLY A 183 -6.99 -13.15 -18.94
CA GLY A 183 -7.33 -14.55 -18.68
C GLY A 183 -7.47 -15.01 -17.23
N LEU A 184 -7.37 -14.13 -16.22
CA LEU A 184 -7.80 -14.47 -14.86
C LEU A 184 -8.75 -13.41 -14.34
N ASP A 185 -10.06 -13.62 -14.53
CA ASP A 185 -11.06 -12.72 -13.98
C ASP A 185 -11.19 -12.94 -12.46
N LEU A 186 -10.35 -12.21 -11.73
CA LEU A 186 -10.39 -12.11 -10.28
C LEU A 186 -11.32 -11.01 -9.80
N SER A 187 -12.21 -10.46 -10.63
CA SER A 187 -13.26 -9.52 -10.19
C SER A 187 -14.11 -10.10 -9.05
N ILE A 188 -14.19 -11.43 -8.97
CA ILE A 188 -14.83 -12.18 -7.86
C ILE A 188 -14.19 -11.84 -6.51
N LEU A 189 -12.87 -11.55 -6.44
CA LEU A 189 -12.22 -11.10 -5.21
C LEU A 189 -12.78 -9.75 -4.75
N LYS A 190 -13.26 -8.90 -5.68
CA LYS A 190 -13.73 -7.51 -5.45
C LYS A 190 -12.71 -6.66 -4.68
N ALA A 191 -11.45 -7.02 -4.79
CA ALA A 191 -10.34 -6.38 -4.10
C ALA A 191 -9.07 -6.58 -4.92
N GLY A 192 -8.40 -5.49 -5.26
CA GLY A 192 -7.07 -5.55 -5.85
C GLY A 192 -6.01 -5.97 -4.82
N TYR A 193 -4.85 -6.38 -5.31
CA TYR A 193 -3.72 -6.84 -4.48
C TYR A 193 -2.37 -6.65 -5.17
N LEU A 194 -1.30 -6.69 -4.38
CA LEU A 194 0.09 -6.82 -4.83
C LEU A 194 0.64 -8.18 -4.41
N LEU A 195 1.40 -8.84 -5.28
CA LEU A 195 2.16 -10.04 -4.95
C LEU A 195 3.65 -9.69 -4.88
N ILE A 196 4.21 -9.65 -3.68
CA ILE A 196 5.59 -9.20 -3.43
C ILE A 196 6.42 -10.29 -2.75
N GLU A 197 7.73 -10.20 -2.88
CA GLU A 197 8.70 -11.03 -2.16
C GLU A 197 8.58 -10.83 -0.65
N ARG A 198 8.59 -11.94 0.11
CA ARG A 198 8.84 -11.86 1.55
C ARG A 198 10.34 -11.86 1.79
N ILE A 199 10.83 -10.82 2.46
CA ILE A 199 12.21 -10.81 2.96
C ILE A 199 12.30 -11.77 4.14
N PRO A 200 13.14 -12.82 4.07
CA PRO A 200 13.28 -13.78 5.16
C PRO A 200 14.04 -13.17 6.34
N GLU A 201 13.77 -13.64 7.56
CA GLU A 201 14.42 -13.15 8.78
C GLU A 201 15.94 -13.38 8.80
N SER A 202 16.42 -14.36 8.03
CA SER A 202 17.85 -14.62 7.82
C SER A 202 18.55 -13.50 7.05
N TYR A 203 17.82 -12.79 6.18
CA TYR A 203 18.34 -11.65 5.43
C TYR A 203 18.37 -10.38 6.28
N GLY A 204 17.35 -10.19 7.14
CA GLY A 204 17.30 -9.05 8.04
C GLY A 204 16.04 -9.01 8.90
N ARG A 205 16.08 -8.18 9.94
CA ARG A 205 14.93 -7.90 10.82
C ARG A 205 14.55 -6.44 10.72
N MET A 206 13.28 -6.13 10.94
CA MET A 206 12.81 -4.75 10.99
C MET A 206 13.57 -3.95 12.05
N LEU A 207 13.93 -2.70 11.72
CA LEU A 207 14.65 -1.81 12.62
C LEU A 207 13.91 -1.61 13.96
N SER A 208 12.58 -1.53 13.92
CA SER A 208 11.74 -1.39 15.12
C SER A 208 11.93 -2.51 16.13
N CYS A 209 12.31 -3.73 15.69
CA CYS A 209 12.51 -4.86 16.58
C CYS A 209 13.84 -4.80 17.35
N THR A 210 14.79 -3.98 16.91
CA THR A 210 16.13 -3.88 17.51
C THR A 210 16.49 -2.48 17.95
N TRP A 211 15.63 -1.49 17.65
CA TRP A 211 15.92 -0.08 17.86
C TRP A 211 16.17 0.26 19.32
N GLU A 212 15.26 -0.05 20.24
CA GLU A 212 15.41 0.37 21.65
C GLU A 212 16.70 -0.20 22.28
N ASP A 213 17.01 -1.46 21.98
CA ASP A 213 18.20 -2.13 22.53
C ASP A 213 19.51 -1.62 21.91
N LYS A 214 19.48 -1.25 20.62
CA LYS A 214 20.71 -1.00 19.83
C LYS A 214 20.91 0.45 19.40
N ARG A 215 19.94 1.34 19.62
CA ARG A 215 20.01 2.76 19.19
C ARG A 215 21.13 3.55 19.83
N HIS A 216 21.75 3.06 20.90
CA HIS A 216 22.87 3.71 21.58
C HIS A 216 24.24 3.19 21.10
N ASP A 217 24.26 2.10 20.32
CA ASP A 217 25.49 1.60 19.69
C ASP A 217 25.95 2.57 18.59
N LYS A 218 27.13 3.16 18.77
CA LYS A 218 27.68 4.17 17.85
C LYS A 218 27.94 3.60 16.45
N GLY A 219 28.43 2.37 16.34
CA GLY A 219 28.75 1.73 15.07
C GLY A 219 27.49 1.42 14.25
N LEU A 220 26.47 0.87 14.90
CA LEU A 220 25.18 0.57 14.27
C LEU A 220 24.46 1.85 13.83
N ARG A 221 24.45 2.89 14.66
CA ARG A 221 23.91 4.21 14.27
C ARG A 221 24.64 4.79 13.07
N ALA A 222 25.97 4.79 13.08
CA ALA A 222 26.77 5.31 11.97
C ALA A 222 26.45 4.57 10.65
N ASN A 223 26.34 3.23 10.71
CA ASN A 223 25.96 2.42 9.56
C ASN A 223 24.53 2.72 9.07
N LEU A 224 23.57 2.88 9.98
CA LEU A 224 22.20 3.25 9.65
C LEU A 224 22.14 4.60 8.94
N PHE A 225 22.76 5.64 9.51
CA PHE A 225 22.77 6.98 8.90
C PHE A 225 23.49 6.99 7.56
N LYS A 226 24.60 6.27 7.43
CA LYS A 226 25.30 6.10 6.14
C LYS A 226 24.42 5.42 5.10
N GLY A 227 23.69 4.36 5.48
CA GLY A 227 22.76 3.65 4.61
C GLY A 227 21.58 4.50 4.15
N ILE A 228 20.95 5.23 5.07
CA ILE A 228 19.86 6.18 4.77
C ILE A 228 20.38 7.28 3.84
N SER A 229 21.54 7.89 4.16
CA SER A 229 22.14 8.95 3.34
C SER A 229 22.42 8.47 1.92
N LYS A 230 23.02 7.27 1.76
CA LYS A 230 23.26 6.68 0.45
C LYS A 230 21.96 6.46 -0.34
N THR A 231 20.90 6.01 0.33
CA THR A 231 19.58 5.80 -0.29
C THR A 231 18.99 7.13 -0.76
N ILE A 232 18.96 8.15 0.11
CA ILE A 232 18.45 9.49 -0.22
C ILE A 232 19.23 10.10 -1.39
N LEU A 233 20.56 10.04 -1.34
CA LEU A 233 21.42 10.57 -2.40
C LEU A 233 21.20 9.83 -3.73
N THR A 234 21.02 8.51 -3.70
CA THR A 234 20.73 7.72 -4.91
C THR A 234 19.38 8.10 -5.52
N LEU A 235 18.35 8.33 -4.70
CA LEU A 235 17.05 8.81 -5.18
C LEU A 235 17.17 10.21 -5.79
N ALA A 236 17.90 11.11 -5.11
CA ALA A 236 18.08 12.50 -5.54
C ALA A 236 18.90 12.65 -6.84
N GLN A 237 19.69 11.64 -7.22
CA GLN A 237 20.44 11.63 -8.48
C GLN A 237 19.54 11.53 -9.72
N VAL A 238 18.30 11.07 -9.57
CA VAL A 238 17.36 10.93 -10.68
C VAL A 238 16.32 12.06 -10.59
N PRO A 239 16.43 13.10 -11.43
CA PRO A 239 15.51 14.23 -11.36
C PRO A 239 14.09 13.80 -11.75
N VAL A 240 13.12 14.27 -10.99
CA VAL A 240 11.69 14.04 -11.24
C VAL A 240 11.07 15.39 -11.64
N PRO A 241 10.38 15.50 -12.79
CA PRO A 241 10.02 16.80 -13.37
C PRO A 241 8.87 17.52 -12.66
N ARG A 242 8.17 16.85 -11.74
CA ARG A 242 7.00 17.36 -11.02
C ARG A 242 6.77 16.57 -9.74
N ILE A 243 6.03 17.15 -8.80
CA ILE A 243 5.58 16.49 -7.57
C ILE A 243 4.30 15.72 -7.88
N GLY A 244 4.31 14.41 -7.64
CA GLY A 244 3.23 13.50 -7.96
C GLY A 244 3.55 12.09 -7.48
N SER A 245 2.75 11.12 -7.88
CA SER A 245 3.03 9.70 -7.68
C SER A 245 3.14 8.98 -9.00
N PHE A 246 4.15 8.12 -9.11
CA PHE A 246 4.31 7.23 -10.24
C PHE A 246 3.21 6.20 -10.24
N MET A 247 2.63 5.89 -11.39
CA MET A 247 1.61 4.86 -11.54
C MET A 247 1.84 4.02 -12.79
N ILE A 248 1.30 2.80 -12.78
CA ILE A 248 1.19 1.97 -13.99
C ILE A 248 -0.20 2.17 -14.57
N ASP A 249 -0.27 2.61 -15.82
CA ASP A 249 -1.51 2.81 -16.55
C ASP A 249 -2.10 1.47 -17.07
N ASP A 250 -3.26 1.54 -17.71
CA ASP A 250 -3.96 0.35 -18.23
C ASP A 250 -3.19 -0.40 -19.31
N SER A 251 -2.29 0.31 -20.00
CA SER A 251 -1.44 -0.23 -21.04
C SER A 251 -0.10 -0.76 -20.52
N GLY A 252 0.14 -0.67 -19.20
CA GLY A 252 1.38 -1.11 -18.56
C GLY A 252 2.53 -0.11 -18.64
N PHE A 253 2.27 1.16 -18.97
CA PHE A 253 3.29 2.21 -19.00
C PHE A 253 3.46 2.84 -17.62
N LEU A 254 4.72 3.13 -17.28
CA LEU A 254 5.07 3.90 -16.10
C LEU A 254 4.86 5.38 -16.41
N THR A 255 4.00 6.04 -15.64
CA THR A 255 3.68 7.47 -15.80
C THR A 255 3.77 8.19 -14.47
N LEU A 256 4.08 9.49 -14.50
CA LEU A 256 4.03 10.38 -13.34
C LEU A 256 2.83 11.31 -13.49
N SER A 257 1.65 10.77 -13.18
CA SER A 257 0.37 11.41 -13.50
C SER A 257 -0.64 11.35 -12.35
N ASN A 258 -0.31 10.71 -11.23
CA ASN A 258 -1.17 10.72 -10.05
C ASN A 258 -0.79 11.85 -9.09
N ARG A 259 -1.76 12.35 -8.32
CA ARG A 259 -1.51 13.22 -7.17
C ARG A 259 -0.48 12.63 -6.22
N PRO A 260 0.27 13.46 -5.47
CA PRO A 260 1.12 12.99 -4.39
C PRO A 260 0.27 12.20 -3.40
N LEU A 261 0.34 10.87 -3.45
CA LEU A 261 -0.54 10.00 -2.69
C LEU A 261 0.07 9.73 -1.32
N THR A 262 -0.07 10.70 -0.42
CA THR A 262 0.48 10.60 0.93
C THR A 262 -0.44 9.79 1.86
N LEU A 263 0.12 9.44 3.02
CA LEU A 263 -0.61 8.76 4.08
C LEU A 263 -1.81 9.59 4.57
N GLU A 264 -1.61 10.89 4.71
CA GLU A 264 -2.56 11.85 5.27
C GLU A 264 -3.79 11.98 4.38
N ILE A 265 -3.63 11.94 3.06
CA ILE A 265 -4.74 11.95 2.11
C ILE A 265 -5.63 10.72 2.31
N MET A 266 -5.04 9.52 2.31
CA MET A 266 -5.78 8.27 2.50
C MET A 266 -6.47 8.22 3.86
N ASP A 267 -5.79 8.68 4.92
CA ASP A 267 -6.36 8.68 6.27
C ASP A 267 -7.52 9.69 6.38
N SER A 268 -7.39 10.88 5.79
CA SER A 268 -8.47 11.88 5.74
C SER A 268 -9.69 11.37 4.99
N GLU A 269 -9.52 10.82 3.78
CA GLU A 269 -10.62 10.26 2.98
C GLU A 269 -11.27 9.06 3.68
N SER A 270 -10.51 8.27 4.46
CA SER A 270 -11.06 7.19 5.28
C SER A 270 -11.99 7.67 6.39
N GLN A 271 -11.74 8.89 6.88
CA GLN A 271 -12.54 9.55 7.90
C GLN A 271 -13.64 10.44 7.28
N GLN A 272 -13.86 10.33 5.96
CA GLN A 272 -14.83 11.13 5.20
C GLN A 272 -14.52 12.63 5.23
N ILE A 273 -13.24 12.97 5.37
CA ILE A 273 -12.75 14.35 5.30
C ILE A 273 -12.37 14.61 3.83
N PRO A 274 -12.96 15.64 3.19
CA PRO A 274 -12.69 15.94 1.79
C PRO A 274 -11.24 16.40 1.60
N VAL A 275 -10.62 15.91 0.53
CA VAL A 275 -9.30 16.33 0.06
C VAL A 275 -9.47 16.83 -1.37
N ASP A 276 -9.37 18.15 -1.53
CA ASP A 276 -9.65 18.86 -2.80
C ASP A 276 -8.47 18.80 -3.77
N ILE A 277 -7.80 17.64 -3.84
CA ILE A 277 -6.74 17.33 -4.78
C ILE A 277 -7.26 16.28 -5.76
N PRO A 278 -7.48 16.62 -7.05
CA PRO A 278 -7.87 15.68 -8.09
C PRO A 278 -6.83 14.56 -8.26
N ARG A 279 -7.26 13.36 -8.69
CA ARG A 279 -6.35 12.20 -8.80
C ARG A 279 -5.27 12.39 -9.85
N ASP A 280 -5.59 13.05 -10.95
CA ASP A 280 -4.74 13.33 -12.11
C ASP A 280 -3.89 14.60 -11.96
N MET A 281 -3.96 15.26 -10.80
CA MET A 281 -3.22 16.49 -10.54
C MET A 281 -1.76 16.20 -10.20
N THR A 282 -0.84 16.95 -10.79
CA THR A 282 0.58 16.94 -10.42
C THR A 282 1.06 18.38 -10.31
N TYR A 283 2.11 18.63 -9.52
CA TYR A 283 2.57 19.98 -9.22
C TYR A 283 3.92 20.27 -9.87
N SER A 284 4.01 21.35 -10.62
CA SER A 284 5.29 21.92 -11.08
C SER A 284 5.93 22.86 -10.06
N SER A 285 5.18 23.26 -9.02
CA SER A 285 5.61 24.23 -7.99
C SER A 285 5.42 23.65 -6.59
N VAL A 286 6.46 23.79 -5.76
CA VAL A 286 6.40 23.42 -4.33
C VAL A 286 5.35 24.24 -3.59
N ASN A 287 5.22 25.53 -3.90
CA ASN A 287 4.25 26.40 -3.23
C ASN A 287 2.82 25.93 -3.45
N ALA A 288 2.46 25.55 -4.68
CA ALA A 288 1.13 25.04 -4.99
C ALA A 288 0.83 23.74 -4.22
N TYR A 289 1.81 22.83 -4.15
CA TYR A 289 1.66 21.59 -3.39
C TYR A 289 1.48 21.86 -1.88
N VAL A 290 2.30 22.76 -1.31
CA VAL A 290 2.21 23.10 0.12
C VAL A 290 0.89 23.78 0.46
N LEU A 291 0.38 24.68 -0.40
CA LEU A 291 -0.92 25.33 -0.19
C LEU A 291 -2.06 24.29 -0.15
N ASP A 292 -2.07 23.32 -1.07
CA ASP A 292 -3.07 22.26 -1.05
C ASP A 292 -2.92 21.35 0.18
N CYS A 293 -1.69 21.09 0.63
CA CYS A 293 -1.45 20.39 1.89
C CYS A 293 -2.07 21.12 3.10
N LEU A 294 -1.90 22.44 3.17
CA LEU A 294 -2.52 23.25 4.22
C LEU A 294 -4.04 23.22 4.10
N SER A 295 -4.59 23.32 2.89
CA SER A 295 -6.03 23.32 2.66
C SER A 295 -6.71 22.04 3.16
N PHE A 296 -6.15 20.85 2.88
CA PHE A 296 -6.78 19.63 3.39
C PHE A 296 -6.54 19.42 4.90
N HIS A 297 -5.48 20.00 5.47
CA HIS A 297 -5.30 20.06 6.92
C HIS A 297 -6.36 20.95 7.59
N ASP A 298 -6.72 22.08 6.98
CA ASP A 298 -7.82 22.93 7.43
C ASP A 298 -9.17 22.20 7.34
N ASN A 299 -9.41 21.45 6.26
CA ASN A 299 -10.58 20.57 6.15
C ASN A 299 -10.62 19.57 7.32
N ARG A 300 -9.48 18.98 7.71
CA ARG A 300 -9.45 18.09 8.88
C ARG A 300 -9.91 18.79 10.15
N LEU A 301 -9.52 20.05 10.37
CA LEU A 301 -9.99 20.82 11.53
C LEU A 301 -11.50 21.11 11.48
N HIS A 302 -12.06 21.32 10.29
CA HIS A 302 -13.47 21.63 10.10
C HIS A 302 -14.38 20.39 10.22
N PHE A 303 -13.95 19.26 9.65
CA PHE A 303 -14.80 18.07 9.51
C PHE A 303 -14.58 17.00 10.58
N GLN A 304 -13.41 16.98 11.24
CA GLN A 304 -13.12 15.96 12.25
C GLN A 304 -13.83 16.31 13.58
N PRO A 305 -14.76 15.46 14.09
CA PRO A 305 -15.62 15.81 15.22
C PRO A 305 -14.89 16.07 16.56
N ASN A 306 -13.66 15.61 16.70
CA ASN A 306 -12.82 15.78 17.89
C ASN A 306 -11.57 16.64 17.58
N ALA A 307 -11.57 17.44 16.52
CA ALA A 307 -10.44 18.34 16.19
C ALA A 307 -10.32 19.53 17.15
N ILE A 308 -11.43 19.99 17.73
CA ILE A 308 -11.47 21.12 18.67
C ILE A 308 -12.08 20.63 19.97
N ASN A 309 -11.37 20.81 21.08
CA ASN A 309 -11.78 20.39 22.43
C ASN A 309 -12.84 21.32 23.08
N ASP A 310 -13.61 22.08 22.29
CA ASP A 310 -14.44 23.19 22.81
C ASP A 310 -15.83 22.76 23.28
N SER A 311 -16.23 21.49 23.10
CA SER A 311 -17.42 20.97 23.78
C SER A 311 -17.28 19.49 24.16
N PRO A 312 -17.06 19.18 25.45
CA PRO A 312 -16.96 17.80 25.93
C PRO A 312 -18.28 17.02 25.82
N TYR A 313 -19.38 17.61 25.36
CA TYR A 313 -20.70 17.00 25.44
C TYR A 313 -21.04 16.11 24.23
N ASN A 314 -20.70 16.48 22.99
CA ASN A 314 -21.26 15.77 21.83
C ASN A 314 -20.46 14.50 21.46
N TYR A 315 -19.13 14.59 21.42
CA TYR A 315 -18.28 13.43 21.12
C TYR A 315 -18.16 12.46 22.31
N ALA A 316 -18.02 12.97 23.54
CA ALA A 316 -17.95 12.11 24.73
C ALA A 316 -19.25 11.32 24.95
N ASN A 317 -20.43 11.94 24.76
CA ASN A 317 -21.71 11.21 24.85
C ASN A 317 -21.83 10.12 23.78
N ARG A 318 -21.37 10.37 22.54
CA ARG A 318 -21.29 9.34 21.50
C ARG A 318 -20.34 8.22 21.91
N CYS A 319 -19.15 8.53 22.39
CA CYS A 319 -18.25 7.51 22.94
C CYS A 319 -18.93 6.72 24.08
N GLN A 320 -19.61 7.37 25.01
CA GLN A 320 -20.29 6.72 26.13
C GLN A 320 -21.35 5.72 25.68
N THR A 321 -22.12 6.02 24.63
CA THR A 321 -23.07 5.04 24.04
C THR A 321 -22.40 3.83 23.42
N PHE A 322 -21.16 3.97 22.94
CA PHE A 322 -20.39 2.90 22.30
C PHE A 322 -19.60 2.04 23.29
N PHE A 323 -19.32 2.52 24.50
CA PHE A 323 -18.66 1.73 25.56
C PHE A 323 -19.70 0.95 26.35
#